data_AF-A0A7C9AY39-F1
#
_entry.id   AF-A0A7C9AY39-F1
#
_cell.length_a   1.000
_cell.length_b   1.000
_cell.length_c   1.000
_cell.angle_alpha   90.00
_cell.angle_beta   90.00
_cell.angle_gamma   90.00
#
_symmetry.space_group_name_H-M   'P 1'
#
loop_
_entity.id
_entity.type
_entity.pdbx_description
1 polymer ?
#
loop_
_entity_poly.entity_id
_entity_poly.type
_entity_poly.pdbx_seq_one_letter_code
_entity_poly.pdbx_strand_id
1 'polypeptide(L)'
;MDKDKEEFLSEFGDDYGYPLGPKTIDEIRATEFKRLAHDAVYLDHAGATLYSELQMEAVFKDLTSNVYGNPHSQSDSSMATSEVIRECRQQVLDYCNASAKEYKCIFTSGATSALKLVGEAFPWSNQSCFMYTMENHNSVIGIREYPMLICPSNR
;
A
#
# COMPACT_ATOMS: atom_id res chain seq x y z
N MET A 1 -7.05 31.30 -16.06
CA MET A 1 -7.00 29.83 -15.96
C MET A 1 -7.79 29.30 -17.14
N ASP A 2 -7.86 27.99 -17.38
CA ASP A 2 -8.79 27.47 -18.39
C ASP A 2 -10.23 27.73 -17.93
N LYS A 3 -11.10 28.26 -18.79
CA LYS A 3 -12.45 28.71 -18.39
C LYS A 3 -13.28 27.55 -17.81
N ASP A 4 -13.10 26.37 -18.38
CA ASP A 4 -13.76 25.13 -17.94
C ASP A 4 -13.33 24.72 -16.52
N LYS A 5 -12.07 25.00 -16.16
CA LYS A 5 -11.55 24.74 -14.81
C LYS A 5 -12.13 25.71 -13.79
N GLU A 6 -12.30 26.97 -14.15
CA GLU A 6 -12.92 27.98 -13.27
C GLU A 6 -14.39 27.63 -12.99
N GLU A 7 -15.13 27.19 -14.01
CA GLU A 7 -16.51 26.72 -13.86
C GLU A 7 -16.59 25.46 -12.98
N PHE A 8 -15.74 24.46 -13.24
CA PHE A 8 -15.66 23.25 -12.42
C PHE A 8 -15.34 23.55 -10.95
N LEU A 9 -14.35 24.41 -10.69
CA LEU A 9 -13.97 24.77 -9.31
C LEU A 9 -15.06 25.61 -8.62
N SER A 10 -15.86 26.38 -9.38
CA SER A 10 -17.00 27.09 -8.81
C SER A 10 -18.12 26.14 -8.35
N GLU A 11 -18.27 24.98 -8.99
CA GLU A 11 -19.33 24.02 -8.66
C GLU A 11 -18.87 22.95 -7.66
N PHE A 12 -17.62 22.46 -7.79
CA PHE A 12 -17.10 21.31 -7.04
C PHE A 12 -15.85 21.61 -6.20
N GLY A 13 -15.38 22.86 -6.17
CA GLY A 13 -14.10 23.22 -5.53
C GLY A 13 -14.01 22.87 -4.04
N ASP A 14 -15.15 22.91 -3.33
CA ASP A 14 -15.22 22.57 -1.92
C ASP A 14 -15.01 21.07 -1.64
N ASP A 15 -15.32 20.20 -2.61
CA ASP A 15 -15.16 18.73 -2.52
C ASP A 15 -13.98 18.21 -3.35
N TYR A 16 -13.35 19.07 -4.15
CA TYR A 16 -12.30 18.68 -5.09
C TYR A 16 -10.89 18.80 -4.49
N GLY A 17 -10.13 17.71 -4.57
CA GLY A 17 -8.75 17.66 -4.13
C GLY A 17 -8.65 17.56 -2.60
N TYR A 18 -7.94 18.53 -1.99
CA TYR A 18 -7.63 18.52 -0.56
C TYR A 18 -7.90 19.91 0.05
N PRO A 19 -9.18 20.30 0.24
CA PRO A 19 -9.57 21.65 0.67
C PRO A 19 -9.05 22.02 2.07
N LEU A 20 -8.92 21.03 2.96
CA LEU A 20 -8.31 21.18 4.29
C LEU A 20 -6.82 20.80 4.31
N GLY A 21 -6.27 20.47 3.15
CA GLY A 21 -4.88 20.07 3.00
C GLY A 21 -3.93 21.29 2.98
N PRO A 22 -2.65 21.08 3.33
CA PRO A 22 -1.65 22.15 3.33
C PRO A 22 -1.24 22.62 1.92
N LYS A 23 -1.63 21.89 0.87
CA LYS A 23 -1.39 22.18 -0.53
C LYS A 23 -2.63 21.82 -1.34
N THR A 24 -2.96 22.63 -2.34
CA THR A 24 -3.95 22.30 -3.36
C THR A 24 -3.47 21.16 -4.27
N ILE A 25 -4.39 20.51 -4.99
CA ILE A 25 -4.02 19.45 -5.93
C ILE A 25 -3.09 19.94 -7.04
N ASP A 26 -3.27 21.19 -7.50
CA ASP A 26 -2.41 21.81 -8.50
C ASP A 26 -0.99 22.01 -7.98
N GLU A 27 -0.84 22.48 -6.74
CA GLU A 27 0.46 22.64 -6.10
C GLU A 27 1.15 21.29 -5.87
N ILE A 28 0.41 20.27 -5.43
CA ILE A 28 0.93 18.90 -5.31
C ILE A 28 1.41 18.40 -6.67
N ARG A 29 0.58 18.54 -7.71
CA ARG A 29 0.91 18.11 -9.08
C ARG A 29 2.15 18.81 -9.62
N ALA A 30 2.29 20.11 -9.36
CA ALA A 30 3.41 20.92 -9.82
C ALA A 30 4.71 20.68 -9.04
N THR A 31 4.63 20.34 -7.75
CA THR A 31 5.81 20.19 -6.88
C THR A 31 6.25 18.74 -6.67
N GLU A 32 5.31 17.80 -6.56
CA GLU A 32 5.57 16.41 -6.22
C GLU A 32 5.57 15.46 -7.42
N PHE A 33 5.09 15.93 -8.57
CA PHE A 33 4.98 15.14 -9.81
C PHE A 33 5.51 15.90 -11.02
N LYS A 34 6.62 16.65 -10.84
CA LYS A 34 7.26 17.51 -11.86
C LYS A 34 7.55 16.79 -13.17
N ARG A 35 7.92 15.51 -13.10
CA ARG A 35 8.21 14.66 -14.28
C ARG A 35 7.02 14.47 -15.23
N LEU A 36 5.81 14.71 -14.75
CA LEU A 36 4.61 14.68 -15.57
C LEU A 36 4.25 16.09 -16.13
N ALA A 37 5.12 17.10 -16.00
CA ALA A 37 4.91 18.43 -16.57
C ALA A 37 5.21 18.51 -18.08
N HIS A 38 5.83 17.48 -18.66
CA HIS A 38 6.23 17.41 -20.07
C HIS A 38 5.34 16.43 -20.86
N ASP A 39 4.13 16.88 -21.20
CA ASP A 39 3.16 16.20 -22.10
C ASP A 39 2.68 14.79 -21.69
N ALA A 40 3.02 14.33 -20.48
CA ALA A 40 2.59 13.03 -19.98
C ALA A 40 1.34 13.15 -19.10
N VAL A 41 0.24 12.54 -19.57
CA VAL A 41 -0.97 12.33 -18.77
C VAL A 41 -0.95 10.90 -18.24
N TYR A 42 -0.89 10.75 -16.92
CA TYR A 42 -0.87 9.45 -16.26
C TYR A 42 -2.24 9.14 -15.65
N LEU A 43 -2.94 8.14 -16.20
CA LEU A 43 -4.30 7.76 -15.79
C LEU A 43 -4.35 6.35 -15.17
N ASP A 44 -3.21 5.75 -14.85
CA ASP A 44 -3.10 4.37 -14.35
C ASP A 44 -2.81 4.31 -12.83
N HIS A 45 -3.27 5.32 -12.08
CA HIS A 45 -3.08 5.39 -10.63
C HIS A 45 -3.73 4.22 -9.86
N ALA A 46 -4.78 3.61 -10.43
CA ALA A 46 -5.41 2.42 -9.86
C ALA A 46 -4.56 1.14 -10.05
N GLY A 47 -3.76 1.06 -11.12
CA GLY A 47 -2.82 -0.04 -11.36
C GLY A 47 -1.54 0.12 -10.54
N ALA A 48 -0.85 1.25 -10.68
CA ALA A 48 0.38 1.54 -9.94
C ALA A 48 0.66 3.04 -9.82
N THR A 49 0.24 3.66 -8.72
CA THR A 49 0.52 5.09 -8.52
C THR A 49 2.02 5.43 -8.53
N LEU A 50 2.34 6.65 -8.92
CA LEU A 50 3.71 7.13 -8.94
C LEU A 50 4.15 7.62 -7.55
N TYR A 51 5.44 7.50 -7.25
CA TYR A 51 6.04 8.07 -6.04
C TYR A 51 6.16 9.61 -6.12
N SER A 52 6.01 10.32 -5.01
CA SER A 52 6.19 11.78 -4.96
C SER A 52 7.69 12.15 -4.96
N GLU A 53 8.04 13.37 -5.39
CA GLU A 53 9.42 13.88 -5.25
C GLU A 53 9.86 13.85 -3.77
N LEU A 54 9.03 14.36 -2.86
CA LEU A 54 9.31 14.33 -1.42
C LEU A 54 9.53 12.92 -0.87
N GLN A 55 8.75 11.92 -1.33
CA GLN A 55 8.93 10.53 -0.91
C GLN A 55 10.32 10.00 -1.30
N MET A 56 10.76 10.27 -2.54
CA MET A 56 12.06 9.83 -3.01
C MET A 56 13.20 10.55 -2.29
N GLU A 57 13.09 11.85 -2.10
CA GLU A 57 14.07 12.65 -1.34
C GLU A 57 14.20 12.15 0.10
N ALA A 58 13.08 11.88 0.77
CA ALA A 58 13.06 11.37 2.14
C ALA A 58 13.72 9.99 2.24
N VAL A 59 13.37 9.05 1.36
CA VAL A 59 13.97 7.70 1.35
C VAL A 59 15.46 7.78 1.05
N PHE A 60 15.87 8.60 0.08
CA PHE A 60 17.27 8.74 -0.25
C PHE A 60 18.07 9.34 0.90
N LYS A 61 17.56 10.40 1.53
CA LYS A 61 18.20 11.02 2.69
C LYS A 61 18.30 10.05 3.86
N ASP A 62 17.25 9.29 4.14
CA ASP A 62 17.21 8.31 5.22
C ASP A 62 18.27 7.23 5.03
N LEU A 63 18.28 6.57 3.87
CA LEU A 63 19.20 5.49 3.56
C LEU A 63 20.66 5.93 3.43
N THR A 64 20.92 7.20 3.09
CA THR A 64 22.29 7.74 2.99
C THR A 64 22.81 8.32 4.30
N SER A 65 21.92 8.69 5.23
CA SER A 65 22.29 9.29 6.52
C SER A 65 22.34 8.27 7.65
N ASN A 66 21.64 7.14 7.51
CA ASN A 66 21.53 6.11 8.54
C ASN A 66 22.22 4.81 8.14
N VAL A 67 22.78 4.10 9.12
CA VAL A 67 23.35 2.76 8.92
C VAL A 67 22.37 1.73 9.47
N TYR A 68 21.67 1.08 8.55
CA TYR A 68 20.81 -0.06 8.87
C TYR A 68 21.57 -1.38 8.70
N GLY A 69 21.38 -2.29 9.64
CA GLY A 69 22.03 -3.59 9.69
C GLY A 69 21.00 -4.72 9.74
N ASN A 70 21.47 -5.95 9.85
CA ASN A 70 20.59 -7.09 10.11
C ASN A 70 19.96 -6.92 11.51
N PRO A 71 18.62 -6.85 11.67
CA PRO A 71 17.96 -6.63 12.97
C PRO A 71 18.15 -7.77 13.98
N HIS A 72 18.77 -8.88 13.57
CA HIS A 72 19.12 -10.00 14.46
C HIS A 72 20.56 -9.95 14.96
N SER A 73 21.37 -8.99 14.50
CA SER A 73 22.72 -8.76 15.02
C SER A 73 22.68 -8.04 16.37
N GLN A 74 23.75 -8.12 17.16
CA GLN A 74 23.90 -7.34 18.40
C GLN A 74 24.79 -6.12 18.16
N SER A 75 24.28 -5.14 17.41
CA SER A 75 24.96 -3.88 17.09
C SER A 75 24.00 -2.69 17.09
N ASP A 76 24.53 -1.47 17.19
CA ASP A 76 23.70 -0.26 17.18
C ASP A 76 22.87 -0.14 15.89
N SER A 77 23.47 -0.46 14.73
CA SER A 77 22.77 -0.50 13.44
C SER A 77 21.63 -1.51 13.37
N SER A 78 21.76 -2.63 14.08
CA SER A 78 20.71 -3.65 14.20
C SER A 78 19.54 -3.15 15.03
N MET A 79 19.83 -2.49 16.16
CA MET A 79 18.81 -1.87 17.01
C MET A 79 18.06 -0.77 16.25
N ALA A 80 18.78 0.11 15.54
CA ALA A 80 18.17 1.14 14.70
C ALA A 80 17.23 0.53 13.63
N THR A 81 17.63 -0.57 13.00
CA THR A 81 16.79 -1.26 12.01
C THR A 81 15.53 -1.86 12.65
N SER A 82 15.68 -2.50 13.82
CA SER A 82 14.56 -3.07 14.56
C SER A 82 13.55 -2.01 14.97
N GLU A 83 14.02 -0.83 15.38
CA GLU A 83 13.18 0.28 15.77
C GLU A 83 12.40 0.87 14.59
N VAL A 84 13.08 1.13 13.46
CA VAL A 84 12.40 1.60 12.24
C VAL A 84 11.33 0.59 11.77
N ILE A 85 11.64 -0.72 11.79
CA ILE A 85 10.65 -1.75 11.47
C ILE A 85 9.45 -1.70 12.42
N ARG A 86 9.69 -1.52 13.73
CA ARG A 86 8.64 -1.41 14.75
C ARG A 86 7.75 -0.19 14.49
N GLU A 87 8.35 0.97 14.21
CA GLU A 87 7.64 2.21 13.91
C GLU A 87 6.81 2.10 12.62
N CYS A 88 7.39 1.57 11.54
CA CYS A 88 6.65 1.35 10.29
C CYS A 88 5.44 0.44 10.50
N ARG A 89 5.58 -0.63 11.30
CA ARG A 89 4.45 -1.52 11.62
C ARG A 89 3.36 -0.79 12.40
N GLN A 90 3.73 0.06 13.35
CA GLN A 90 2.77 0.84 14.12
C GLN A 90 2.02 1.83 13.23
N GLN A 91 2.71 2.54 12.34
CA GLN A 91 2.08 3.47 11.40
C GLN A 91 1.05 2.79 10.49
N VAL A 92 1.33 1.58 9.98
CA VAL A 92 0.36 0.81 9.19
C VAL A 92 -0.85 0.40 10.01
N LEU A 93 -0.64 -0.02 11.27
CA LEU A 93 -1.73 -0.38 12.17
C LEU A 93 -2.62 0.83 12.49
N ASP A 94 -2.01 1.98 12.78
CA ASP A 94 -2.73 3.23 13.06
C ASP A 94 -3.54 3.67 11.84
N TYR A 95 -2.95 3.61 10.64
CA TYR A 95 -3.65 3.91 9.38
C TYR A 95 -4.87 3.02 9.16
N CYS A 96 -4.76 1.73 9.49
CA CYS A 96 -5.86 0.78 9.39
C CYS A 96 -6.81 0.78 10.60
N ASN A 97 -6.61 1.68 11.58
CA ASN A 97 -7.34 1.71 12.85
C ASN A 97 -7.35 0.34 13.56
N ALA A 98 -6.21 -0.37 13.54
CA ALA A 98 -6.04 -1.72 14.05
C ALA A 98 -5.15 -1.72 15.31
N SER A 99 -5.65 -2.27 16.42
CA SER A 99 -4.87 -2.32 17.67
C SER A 99 -3.71 -3.33 17.59
N ALA A 100 -2.49 -2.92 17.97
CA ALA A 100 -1.33 -3.81 18.06
C ALA A 100 -1.48 -4.95 19.11
N LYS A 101 -2.50 -4.85 19.99
CA LYS A 101 -2.88 -5.90 20.94
C LYS A 101 -3.61 -7.07 20.26
N GLU A 102 -4.35 -6.79 19.19
CA GLU A 102 -5.20 -7.76 18.49
C GLU A 102 -4.61 -8.15 17.13
N TYR A 103 -3.97 -7.20 16.44
CA TYR A 103 -3.45 -7.36 15.09
C TYR A 103 -1.93 -7.30 15.06
N LYS A 104 -1.37 -8.00 14.07
CA LYS A 104 0.04 -7.88 13.68
C LYS A 104 0.12 -7.41 12.23
N CYS A 105 0.87 -6.35 11.98
CA CYS A 105 1.25 -5.99 10.62
C CYS A 105 2.27 -7.01 10.13
N ILE A 106 2.13 -7.53 8.90
CA ILE A 106 3.11 -8.42 8.25
C ILE A 106 3.42 -7.83 6.87
N PHE A 107 4.66 -7.40 6.67
CA PHE A 107 5.10 -6.92 5.36
C PHE A 107 5.27 -8.10 4.40
N THR A 108 4.74 -7.93 3.20
CA THR A 108 4.87 -8.89 2.09
C THR A 108 5.28 -8.13 0.84
N SER A 109 5.59 -8.82 -0.26
CA SER A 109 5.94 -8.15 -1.52
C SER A 109 4.73 -7.56 -2.28
N GLY A 110 3.53 -7.57 -1.67
CA GLY A 110 2.31 -7.02 -2.25
C GLY A 110 1.06 -7.87 -1.96
N ALA A 111 -0.11 -7.38 -2.39
CA ALA A 111 -1.41 -8.00 -2.10
C ALA A 111 -1.48 -9.48 -2.54
N THR A 112 -0.98 -9.79 -3.74
CA THR A 112 -0.95 -11.18 -4.25
C THR A 112 -0.15 -12.11 -3.34
N SER A 113 1.02 -11.68 -2.86
CA SER A 113 1.87 -12.48 -1.97
C SER A 113 1.24 -12.64 -0.59
N ALA A 114 0.57 -11.61 -0.07
CA ALA A 114 -0.19 -11.70 1.18
C ALA A 114 -1.35 -12.71 1.07
N LEU A 115 -2.13 -12.63 0.00
CA LEU A 115 -3.24 -13.56 -0.27
C LEU A 115 -2.75 -15.00 -0.43
N LYS A 116 -1.63 -15.19 -1.14
CA LYS A 116 -0.98 -16.49 -1.27
C LYS A 116 -0.56 -17.05 0.09
N LEU A 117 0.11 -16.24 0.93
CA LEU A 117 0.52 -16.63 2.27
C LEU A 117 -0.68 -17.07 3.12
N VAL A 118 -1.79 -16.33 3.06
CA VAL A 118 -3.04 -16.71 3.74
C VAL A 118 -3.55 -18.06 3.22
N GLY A 119 -3.59 -18.26 1.90
CA GLY A 119 -3.99 -19.52 1.30
C GLY A 119 -3.11 -20.71 1.70
N GLU A 120 -1.79 -20.53 1.78
CA GLU A 120 -0.84 -21.59 2.15
C GLU A 120 -0.85 -21.92 3.64
N ALA A 121 -1.05 -20.91 4.49
CA ALA A 121 -1.00 -21.07 5.94
C ALA A 121 -2.36 -21.44 6.56
N PHE A 122 -3.47 -21.25 5.84
CA PHE A 122 -4.79 -21.60 6.35
C PHE A 122 -4.89 -23.12 6.57
N PRO A 123 -5.38 -23.58 7.74
CA PRO A 123 -5.45 -25.00 8.07
C PRO A 123 -6.65 -25.67 7.39
N TRP A 124 -6.60 -25.80 6.06
CA TRP A 124 -7.66 -26.41 5.27
C TRP A 124 -7.96 -27.84 5.71
N SER A 125 -9.23 -28.20 5.65
CA SER A 125 -9.76 -29.53 5.96
C SER A 125 -10.91 -29.87 5.02
N ASN A 126 -11.36 -31.13 5.04
CA ASN A 126 -12.54 -31.58 4.28
C ASN A 126 -13.85 -30.89 4.68
N GLN A 127 -13.86 -30.16 5.79
CA GLN A 127 -14.98 -29.34 6.24
C GLN A 127 -14.84 -27.88 5.84
N SER A 128 -13.73 -27.49 5.23
CA SER A 128 -13.49 -26.10 4.82
C SER A 128 -14.28 -25.75 3.57
N CYS A 129 -14.82 -24.54 3.55
CA CYS A 129 -15.44 -23.94 2.37
C CYS A 129 -14.76 -22.60 2.09
N PHE A 130 -14.24 -22.43 0.87
CA PHE A 130 -13.69 -21.15 0.42
C PHE A 130 -14.73 -20.45 -0.45
N MET A 131 -15.20 -19.29 -0.01
CA MET A 131 -16.20 -18.49 -0.71
C MET A 131 -15.57 -17.20 -1.22
N TYR A 132 -15.87 -16.83 -2.46
CA TYR A 132 -15.43 -15.61 -3.10
C TYR A 132 -16.52 -15.08 -4.04
N THR A 133 -16.42 -13.81 -4.40
CA THR A 133 -17.32 -13.16 -5.38
C THR A 133 -16.67 -13.14 -6.76
N MET A 134 -17.48 -13.14 -7.83
CA MET A 134 -16.98 -13.07 -9.20
C MET A 134 -16.20 -11.79 -9.49
N GLU A 135 -16.46 -10.72 -8.74
CA GLU A 135 -15.79 -9.43 -8.86
C GLU A 135 -14.43 -9.39 -8.16
N ASN A 136 -14.04 -10.45 -7.44
CA ASN A 136 -12.75 -10.46 -6.77
C ASN A 136 -11.59 -10.55 -7.77
N HIS A 137 -10.49 -9.86 -7.46
CA HIS A 137 -9.27 -9.94 -8.24
C HIS A 137 -8.76 -11.39 -8.34
N ASN A 138 -8.14 -11.73 -9.47
CA ASN A 138 -7.63 -13.08 -9.77
C ASN A 138 -6.77 -13.68 -8.64
N SER A 139 -6.02 -12.86 -7.90
CA SER A 139 -5.21 -13.30 -6.75
C SER A 139 -6.05 -13.93 -5.62
N VAL A 140 -7.27 -13.45 -5.39
CA VAL A 140 -8.21 -14.04 -4.40
C VAL A 140 -8.76 -15.35 -4.95
N ILE A 141 -9.21 -15.33 -6.21
CA ILE A 141 -9.78 -16.52 -6.86
C ILE A 141 -8.75 -17.65 -6.91
N GLY A 142 -7.45 -17.33 -7.05
CA GLY A 142 -6.36 -18.31 -7.04
C GLY A 142 -6.22 -19.10 -5.73
N ILE A 143 -6.70 -18.58 -4.60
CA ILE A 143 -6.65 -19.29 -3.31
C ILE A 143 -7.47 -20.59 -3.35
N ARG A 144 -8.48 -20.69 -4.21
CA ARG A 144 -9.35 -21.88 -4.33
C ARG A 144 -8.59 -23.19 -4.60
N GLU A 145 -7.39 -23.11 -5.18
CA GLU A 145 -6.58 -24.29 -5.50
C GLU A 145 -6.12 -25.03 -4.23
N TYR A 146 -5.89 -24.33 -3.12
CA TYR A 146 -5.45 -24.96 -1.86
C TYR A 146 -6.48 -25.92 -1.25
N PRO A 147 -7.75 -25.54 -1.00
CA PRO A 147 -8.76 -26.48 -0.52
C PRO A 147 -9.04 -27.60 -1.53
N MET A 148 -8.98 -27.36 -2.85
CA MET A 148 -9.19 -28.41 -3.86
C MET A 148 -8.11 -29.49 -3.86
N LEU A 149 -6.84 -29.10 -3.67
CA LEU A 149 -5.72 -30.04 -3.56
C LEU A 149 -5.84 -30.95 -2.32
N ILE A 150 -6.35 -30.40 -1.22
CA ILE A 150 -6.43 -31.10 0.07
C ILE A 150 -7.74 -31.90 0.16
N CYS A 151 -8.81 -31.48 -0.52
CA CYS A 151 -10.16 -32.05 -0.42
C CYS A 151 -10.76 -32.33 -1.80
N PRO A 152 -10.45 -33.49 -2.41
CA PRO A 152 -10.90 -33.83 -3.77
C PRO A 152 -12.42 -33.94 -3.93
N SER A 153 -13.15 -34.06 -2.82
CA SER A 153 -14.62 -34.17 -2.78
C SER A 153 -15.36 -32.86 -3.01
N ASN A 154 -14.66 -31.71 -3.02
CA ASN A 154 -15.23 -30.39 -3.29
C ASN A 154 -15.11 -29.97 -4.79
N ARG A 155 -15.00 -30.95 -5.70
CA ARG A 155 -15.04 -30.74 -7.14
C ARG A 155 -16.45 -30.76 -7.69
#